data_AF-A0A349X479-F1
#
_entry.id   AF-A0A349X479-F1
#
_cell.length_a   1.000
_cell.length_b   1.000
_cell.length_c   1.000
_cell.angle_alpha   90.00
_cell.angle_beta   90.00
_cell.angle_gamma   90.00
#
_symmetry.space_group_name_H-M   'P 1'
#
loop_
_entity.id
_entity.type
_entity.pdbx_description
1 polymer ?
#
loop_
_entity_poly.entity_id
_entity_poly.type
_entity_poly.pdbx_seq_one_letter_code
_entity_poly.pdbx_strand_id
1 'polypeptide(L)'
;MKAMTDKRTTRKSETRDTETRRKPWAPPSHLEAPEPPVGYVHRWIRVAMRGEEDKMNVHAKLREGWEPVRADEYPNYEAPVIDDGKYQGVIGQGGLMLCRLPVETANERAAYYGTRTREQMVAVDQDLMKDQHPSMPISNNRQSRVTFGGAPRGESE
;
A
#
# COMPACT_ATOMS: atom_id res chain seq x y z
N MET A 1 41.26 10.77 -33.23
CA MET A 1 39.81 10.79 -32.95
C MET A 1 39.54 9.86 -31.77
N LYS A 2 39.18 10.39 -30.60
CA LYS A 2 38.89 9.58 -29.40
C LYS A 2 37.46 9.92 -28.97
N ALA A 3 36.55 8.96 -29.08
CA ALA A 3 35.16 9.12 -28.68
C ALA A 3 35.09 9.16 -27.14
N MET A 4 34.54 10.24 -26.59
CA MET A 4 34.25 10.38 -25.17
C MET A 4 32.88 9.72 -24.92
N THR A 5 32.89 8.54 -24.33
CA THR A 5 31.67 7.89 -23.83
C THR A 5 31.10 8.74 -22.70
N ASP A 6 29.97 9.38 -22.98
CA ASP A 6 29.16 10.14 -22.05
C ASP A 6 28.58 9.19 -20.99
N LYS A 7 29.26 9.06 -19.85
CA LYS A 7 28.72 8.40 -18.66
C LYS A 7 27.68 9.35 -18.06
N ARG A 8 26.45 9.23 -18.53
CA ARG A 8 25.26 9.88 -17.98
C ARG A 8 25.00 9.37 -16.56
N THR A 9 25.73 9.90 -15.59
CA THR A 9 25.46 9.69 -14.16
C THR A 9 24.07 10.27 -13.87
N THR A 10 23.22 9.46 -13.23
CA THR A 10 21.89 9.87 -12.80
C THR A 10 22.05 11.04 -11.82
N ARG A 11 21.32 12.13 -12.09
CA ARG A 11 21.34 13.40 -11.35
C ARG A 11 20.66 13.29 -9.97
N LYS A 12 20.84 12.16 -9.26
CA LYS A 12 20.34 11.88 -7.90
C LYS A 12 21.41 12.06 -6.82
N SER A 13 22.61 12.49 -7.19
CA SER A 13 23.79 12.50 -6.30
C SER A 13 24.35 13.91 -6.08
N GLU A 14 23.48 14.91 -5.87
CA GLU A 14 23.93 16.23 -5.43
C GLU A 14 23.08 16.70 -4.23
N THR A 15 23.57 16.34 -3.04
CA THR A 15 23.63 17.18 -1.83
C THR A 15 22.45 18.14 -1.59
N ARG A 16 21.32 17.60 -1.12
CA ARG A 16 20.34 18.34 -0.31
C ARG A 16 19.78 17.53 0.87
N ASP A 17 20.43 16.42 1.22
CA ASP A 17 20.01 15.53 2.31
C ASP A 17 20.74 15.79 3.65
N THR A 18 21.84 16.55 3.64
CA THR A 18 22.72 16.69 4.81
C THR A 18 22.37 17.87 5.73
N GLU A 19 21.46 18.77 5.34
CA GLU A 19 20.92 19.83 6.21
C GLU A 19 19.52 19.44 6.71
N THR A 20 19.47 18.54 7.68
CA THR A 20 18.20 18.17 8.33
C THR A 20 17.69 19.34 9.17
N ARG A 21 16.83 20.18 8.58
CA ARG A 21 16.03 21.17 9.32
C ARG A 21 15.27 20.48 10.45
N ARG A 22 15.14 21.13 11.61
CA ARG A 22 14.33 20.63 12.73
C ARG A 22 12.93 20.27 12.23
N LYS A 23 12.61 18.97 12.23
CA LYS A 23 11.24 18.50 11.96
C LYS A 23 10.34 19.00 13.11
N PRO A 24 9.17 19.60 12.82
CA PRO A 24 8.19 19.89 13.86
C PRO A 24 7.80 18.58 14.55
N TRP A 25 7.48 18.64 15.84
CA TRP A 25 6.99 17.47 16.55
C TRP A 25 5.74 16.94 15.86
N ALA A 26 5.76 15.66 15.49
CA ALA A 26 4.66 14.94 14.89
C ALA A 26 4.30 13.76 15.78
N PRO A 27 3.00 13.38 15.85
CA PRO A 27 2.62 12.16 16.54
C PRO A 27 3.31 10.95 15.88
N PRO A 28 3.70 9.93 16.66
CA PRO A 28 4.34 8.74 16.10
C PRO A 28 3.37 8.04 15.15
N SER A 29 3.78 7.86 13.90
CA SER A 29 3.04 6.99 12.98
C SER A 29 3.36 5.55 13.32
N HIS A 30 2.42 4.87 13.99
CA HIS A 30 2.63 3.49 14.43
C HIS A 30 2.98 2.56 13.26
N LEU A 31 2.39 2.77 12.08
CA LEU A 31 2.54 1.89 10.92
C LEU A 31 3.43 2.47 9.82
N GLU A 32 4.33 3.40 10.15
CA GLU A 32 5.35 3.85 9.21
C GLU A 32 6.28 2.67 8.88
N ALA A 33 6.45 2.39 7.59
CA ALA A 33 7.28 1.29 7.10
C ALA A 33 8.51 1.86 6.36
N PRO A 34 9.63 1.12 6.30
CA PRO A 34 10.80 1.55 5.54
C PRO A 34 10.47 1.59 4.04
N GLU A 35 11.22 2.39 3.29
CA GLU A 35 11.04 2.46 1.84
C GLU A 35 11.30 1.09 1.20
N PRO A 36 10.37 0.59 0.36
CA PRO A 36 10.55 -0.69 -0.31
C PRO A 36 11.67 -0.62 -1.34
N PRO A 37 12.31 -1.76 -1.66
CA PRO A 37 13.26 -1.81 -2.77
C PRO A 37 12.54 -1.50 -4.09
N VAL A 38 13.30 -1.06 -5.09
CA VAL A 38 12.74 -0.71 -6.41
C VAL A 38 11.98 -1.91 -6.98
N GLY A 39 10.73 -1.69 -7.37
CA GLY A 39 9.86 -2.74 -7.94
C GLY A 39 9.02 -3.51 -6.92
N TYR A 40 9.10 -3.16 -5.62
CA TYR A 40 8.29 -3.77 -4.57
C TYR A 40 7.36 -2.75 -3.89
N VAL A 41 6.28 -3.26 -3.31
CA VAL A 41 5.41 -2.51 -2.39
C VAL A 41 5.44 -3.17 -1.02
N HIS A 42 5.42 -2.35 0.03
CA HIS A 42 5.33 -2.82 1.41
C HIS A 42 3.88 -2.77 1.92
N ARG A 43 3.54 -3.76 2.76
CA ARG A 43 2.26 -3.80 3.46
C ARG A 43 2.38 -4.53 4.80
N TRP A 44 1.71 -4.00 5.81
CA TRP A 44 1.49 -4.69 7.06
C TRP A 44 0.42 -5.78 6.92
N ILE A 45 0.79 -7.01 7.25
CA ILE A 45 -0.06 -8.19 7.23
C ILE A 45 -0.38 -8.62 8.64
N ARG A 46 -1.66 -8.86 8.92
CA ARG A 46 -2.09 -9.32 10.24
C ARG A 46 -1.64 -10.75 10.50
N VAL A 47 -0.93 -10.93 11.61
CA VAL A 47 -0.44 -12.21 12.14
C VAL A 47 -1.20 -12.61 13.39
N ALA A 48 -1.66 -11.65 14.20
CA ALA A 48 -2.46 -11.95 15.38
C ALA A 48 -3.61 -10.94 15.56
N MET A 49 -4.70 -11.40 16.16
CA MET A 49 -5.81 -10.55 16.58
C MET A 49 -6.19 -10.91 18.02
N ARG A 50 -6.20 -9.91 18.92
CA ARG A 50 -6.54 -10.10 20.34
C ARG A 50 -5.73 -11.22 21.04
N GLY A 51 -4.49 -11.45 20.61
CA GLY A 51 -3.60 -12.48 21.16
C GLY A 51 -3.73 -13.85 20.48
N GLU A 52 -4.69 -14.06 19.59
CA GLU A 52 -4.81 -15.30 18.80
C GLU A 52 -4.09 -15.16 17.45
N GLU A 53 -3.35 -16.20 17.06
CA GLU A 53 -2.65 -16.24 15.77
C GLU A 53 -3.62 -16.41 14.58
N ASP A 54 -3.62 -15.45 13.66
CA ASP A 54 -4.38 -15.46 12.41
C ASP A 54 -3.61 -16.23 11.32
N LYS A 55 -3.41 -17.54 11.56
CA LYS A 55 -2.67 -18.43 10.64
C LYS A 55 -3.28 -18.44 9.24
N MET A 56 -4.60 -18.37 9.14
CA MET A 56 -5.32 -18.39 7.87
C MET A 56 -4.98 -17.17 7.02
N ASN A 57 -5.01 -15.96 7.59
CA ASN A 57 -4.64 -14.76 6.87
C ASN A 57 -3.18 -14.80 6.41
N VAL A 58 -2.25 -15.16 7.30
CA VAL A 58 -0.83 -15.25 6.96
C VAL A 58 -0.61 -16.27 5.84
N HIS A 59 -1.15 -17.48 5.96
CA HIS A 59 -1.02 -18.50 4.93
C HIS A 59 -1.60 -18.08 3.58
N ALA A 60 -2.77 -17.41 3.57
CA ALA A 60 -3.37 -16.90 2.35
C ALA A 60 -2.47 -15.86 1.67
N LYS A 61 -1.87 -14.96 2.47
CA LYS A 61 -0.99 -13.92 1.94
C LYS A 61 0.34 -14.44 1.43
N LEU A 62 0.96 -15.38 2.13
CA LEU A 62 2.17 -16.03 1.64
C LEU A 62 1.92 -16.75 0.31
N ARG A 63 0.76 -17.38 0.13
CA ARG A 63 0.38 -18.00 -1.17
C ARG A 63 0.08 -16.99 -2.27
N GLU A 64 -0.39 -15.80 -1.92
CA GLU A 64 -0.59 -14.68 -2.84
C GLU A 64 0.74 -14.04 -3.31
N GLY A 65 1.87 -14.46 -2.72
CA GLY A 65 3.21 -14.00 -3.10
C GLY A 65 3.80 -12.95 -2.15
N TRP A 66 3.16 -12.68 -1.01
CA TRP A 66 3.74 -11.78 -0.01
C TRP A 66 4.94 -12.42 0.67
N GLU A 67 6.04 -11.68 0.73
CA GLU A 67 7.28 -12.12 1.36
C GLU A 67 7.56 -11.33 2.65
N PRO A 68 7.83 -11.97 3.80
CA PRO A 68 8.21 -11.29 5.03
C PRO A 68 9.51 -10.49 4.86
N VAL A 69 9.56 -9.26 5.36
CA VAL A 69 10.74 -8.39 5.29
C VAL A 69 11.59 -8.53 6.54
N ARG A 70 12.84 -8.96 6.40
CA ARG A 70 13.76 -9.10 7.54
C ARG A 70 14.29 -7.75 8.00
N ALA A 71 14.53 -7.64 9.31
CA ALA A 71 15.13 -6.45 9.89
C ALA A 71 16.57 -6.21 9.36
N ASP A 72 17.30 -7.29 9.08
CA ASP A 72 18.68 -7.24 8.57
C ASP A 72 18.81 -6.55 7.20
N GLU A 73 17.74 -6.52 6.40
CA GLU A 73 17.71 -5.82 5.10
C GLU A 73 17.67 -4.29 5.27
N TYR A 74 17.31 -3.81 6.46
CA TYR A 74 17.10 -2.40 6.77
C TYR A 74 17.84 -1.97 8.05
N PRO A 75 19.18 -1.98 8.07
CA PRO A 75 19.96 -1.69 9.28
C PRO A 75 19.81 -0.25 9.80
N ASN A 76 19.39 0.69 8.93
CA ASN A 76 19.17 2.09 9.30
C ASN A 76 17.76 2.39 9.82
N TYR A 77 16.90 1.37 9.90
CA TYR A 77 15.51 1.52 10.30
C TYR A 77 15.26 0.78 11.60
N GLU A 78 15.09 1.54 12.68
CA GLU A 78 14.76 1.01 13.99
C GLU A 78 13.26 0.74 14.07
N ALA A 79 12.88 -0.52 13.90
CA ALA A 79 11.52 -0.97 14.14
C ALA A 79 11.46 -2.19 15.06
N PRO A 80 10.31 -2.41 15.70
CA PRO A 80 10.11 -3.63 16.47
C PRO A 80 10.19 -4.85 15.54
N VAL A 81 10.82 -5.90 16.05
CA VAL A 81 11.06 -7.16 15.34
C VAL A 81 10.26 -8.25 16.05
N ILE A 82 9.82 -9.25 15.31
CA ILE A 82 9.22 -10.44 15.89
C ILE A 82 10.35 -11.26 16.53
N ASP A 83 10.30 -11.44 17.85
CA ASP A 83 11.36 -12.11 18.60
C ASP A 83 11.20 -13.64 18.68
N ASP A 84 10.00 -14.16 18.43
CA ASP A 84 9.66 -15.57 18.63
C ASP A 84 8.92 -16.20 17.43
N GLY A 85 9.01 -17.53 17.36
CA GLY A 85 8.30 -18.36 16.40
C GLY A 85 8.90 -18.36 15.00
N LYS A 86 8.08 -18.76 14.02
CA LYS A 86 8.51 -18.98 12.62
C LYS A 86 9.00 -17.71 11.92
N TYR A 87 8.55 -16.54 12.35
CA TYR A 87 8.84 -15.25 11.72
C TYR A 87 9.87 -14.44 12.51
N GLN A 88 10.69 -15.11 13.32
CA GLN A 88 11.75 -14.46 14.07
C GLN A 88 12.70 -13.66 13.15
N GLY A 89 12.99 -12.42 13.54
CA GLY A 89 13.84 -11.50 12.77
C GLY A 89 13.13 -10.73 11.66
N VAL A 90 11.81 -10.89 11.52
CA VAL A 90 10.98 -10.11 10.59
C VAL A 90 10.48 -8.85 11.28
N ILE A 91 10.42 -7.74 10.56
CA ILE A 91 9.86 -6.48 11.07
C ILE A 91 8.38 -6.68 11.40
N GLY A 92 7.97 -6.38 12.63
CA GLY A 92 6.61 -6.64 13.10
C GLY A 92 6.19 -5.73 14.25
N GLN A 93 4.93 -5.34 14.29
CA GLN A 93 4.39 -4.48 15.35
C GLN A 93 2.97 -4.91 15.74
N GLY A 94 2.72 -5.15 17.02
CA GLY A 94 1.36 -5.31 17.57
C GLY A 94 0.51 -6.40 16.90
N GLY A 95 1.13 -7.52 16.50
CA GLY A 95 0.44 -8.59 15.77
C GLY A 95 0.34 -8.37 14.26
N LEU A 96 1.06 -7.39 13.72
CA LEU A 96 1.27 -7.18 12.28
C LEU A 96 2.71 -7.55 11.92
N MET A 97 2.91 -7.99 10.68
CA MET A 97 4.19 -8.33 10.09
C MET A 97 4.36 -7.57 8.79
N LEU A 98 5.51 -6.95 8.58
CA LEU A 98 5.82 -6.26 7.34
C LEU A 98 6.13 -7.29 6.26
N CYS A 99 5.46 -7.17 5.13
CA CYS A 99 5.73 -7.98 3.96
C CYS A 99 5.87 -7.10 2.71
N ARG A 100 6.58 -7.63 1.72
CA ARG A 100 6.73 -7.05 0.39
C ARG A 100 6.03 -7.88 -0.66
N LEU A 101 5.63 -7.24 -1.75
CA LEU A 101 5.09 -7.88 -2.95
C LEU A 101 5.61 -7.13 -4.18
N PRO A 102 5.95 -7.81 -5.29
CA PRO A 102 6.29 -7.13 -6.53
C PRO A 102 5.16 -6.22 -7.00
N VAL A 103 5.52 -5.04 -7.52
CA VAL A 103 4.55 -4.04 -8.03
C VAL A 103 3.68 -4.62 -9.14
N GLU A 104 4.23 -5.47 -10.00
CA GLU A 104 3.51 -6.15 -11.08
C GLU A 104 2.35 -6.99 -10.53
N THR A 105 2.65 -7.90 -9.59
CA THR A 105 1.64 -8.73 -8.91
C THR A 105 0.64 -7.89 -8.12
N ALA A 106 1.09 -6.81 -7.48
CA ALA A 106 0.20 -5.90 -6.76
C ALA A 106 -0.81 -5.22 -7.71
N ASN A 107 -0.37 -4.83 -8.90
CA ASN A 107 -1.21 -4.22 -9.92
C ASN A 107 -2.19 -5.23 -10.54
N GLU A 108 -1.75 -6.45 -10.84
CA GLU A 108 -2.61 -7.54 -11.32
C GLU A 108 -3.72 -7.84 -10.29
N ARG A 109 -3.34 -7.95 -9.02
CA ARG A 109 -4.28 -8.12 -7.91
C ARG A 109 -5.29 -6.97 -7.86
N ALA A 110 -4.83 -5.73 -7.95
CA ALA A 110 -5.71 -4.56 -7.94
C ALA A 110 -6.70 -4.58 -9.12
N ALA A 111 -6.22 -4.96 -10.31
CA ALA A 111 -7.06 -5.10 -11.51
C ALA A 111 -8.11 -6.22 -11.37
N TYR A 112 -7.72 -7.38 -10.82
CA TYR A 112 -8.62 -8.50 -10.58
C TYR A 112 -9.77 -8.11 -9.65
N TYR A 113 -9.45 -7.59 -8.46
CA TYR A 113 -10.48 -7.18 -7.50
C TYR A 113 -11.29 -5.97 -7.99
N GLY A 114 -10.65 -5.03 -8.69
CA GLY A 114 -11.36 -3.90 -9.29
C GLY A 114 -12.40 -4.33 -10.33
N THR A 115 -12.08 -5.36 -11.12
CA THR A 115 -13.02 -5.96 -12.08
C THR A 115 -14.17 -6.65 -11.37
N ARG A 116 -13.89 -7.48 -10.36
CA ARG A 116 -14.94 -8.14 -9.54
C ARG A 116 -15.88 -7.15 -8.88
N THR A 117 -15.37 -6.07 -8.31
CA THR A 117 -16.20 -5.01 -7.72
C THR A 117 -17.08 -4.34 -8.78
N ARG A 118 -16.55 -4.09 -9.98
CA ARG A 118 -17.32 -3.53 -11.09
C ARG A 118 -18.43 -4.47 -11.57
N GLU A 119 -18.13 -5.76 -11.72
CA GLU A 119 -19.10 -6.79 -12.10
C GLU A 119 -20.24 -6.88 -11.08
N GLN A 120 -19.93 -6.88 -9.78
CA GLN A 120 -20.94 -6.88 -8.72
C GLN A 120 -21.85 -5.65 -8.81
N MET A 121 -21.28 -4.47 -9.05
CA MET A 121 -22.06 -3.24 -9.22
C MET A 121 -23.02 -3.32 -10.41
N VAL A 122 -22.57 -3.85 -11.54
CA VAL A 122 -23.39 -4.04 -12.74
C VAL A 122 -24.48 -5.08 -12.49
N ALA A 123 -24.17 -6.19 -11.81
CA ALA A 123 -25.18 -7.20 -11.48
C ALA A 123 -26.32 -6.62 -10.63
N VAL A 124 -26.00 -5.81 -9.62
CA VAL A 124 -27.00 -5.11 -8.81
C VAL A 124 -27.86 -4.16 -9.66
N ASP A 125 -27.25 -3.43 -10.61
CA ASP A 125 -28.00 -2.56 -11.52
C ASP A 125 -28.95 -3.35 -12.42
N GLN A 126 -28.52 -4.51 -12.92
CA GLN A 126 -29.34 -5.35 -13.78
C GLN A 126 -30.52 -5.96 -13.02
N ASP A 127 -30.31 -6.40 -11.78
CA ASP A 127 -31.42 -6.91 -10.96
C ASP A 127 -32.42 -5.80 -10.61
N LEU A 128 -31.94 -4.60 -10.29
CA LEU A 128 -32.81 -3.43 -10.09
C LEU A 128 -33.64 -3.08 -11.33
N MET A 129 -33.05 -3.21 -12.52
CA MET A 129 -33.74 -2.95 -13.79
C MET A 129 -34.77 -4.04 -14.14
N LYS A 130 -34.54 -5.30 -13.76
CA LYS A 130 -35.51 -6.40 -13.98
C LYS A 130 -36.79 -6.21 -13.15
N ASP A 131 -36.66 -5.71 -11.93
CA ASP A 131 -37.79 -5.50 -11.00
C ASP A 131 -38.55 -4.19 -11.27
N GLN A 132 -38.16 -3.43 -12.30
CA GLN A 132 -38.78 -2.16 -12.65
C GLN A 132 -40.19 -2.35 -13.22
N HIS A 133 -41.18 -1.69 -12.60
CA HIS A 133 -42.52 -1.62 -13.17
C HIS A 133 -42.58 -0.57 -14.29
N PRO A 134 -43.23 -0.83 -15.44
CA PRO A 134 -43.27 0.10 -16.58
C PRO A 134 -43.82 1.51 -16.26
N SER A 135 -44.68 1.63 -15.24
CA SER A 135 -45.25 2.91 -14.80
C SER A 135 -44.39 3.68 -13.80
N MET A 136 -43.31 3.09 -13.28
CA MET A 136 -42.40 3.71 -12.30
C MET A 136 -40.94 3.46 -12.71
N PRO A 137 -40.42 4.18 -13.72
CA PRO A 137 -39.06 3.96 -14.18
C PRO A 137 -38.02 4.42 -13.17
N ILE A 138 -37.05 3.55 -12.87
CA ILE A 138 -35.94 3.84 -11.97
C ILE A 138 -34.79 4.41 -12.79
N SER A 139 -34.44 5.69 -12.56
CA SER A 139 -33.27 6.31 -13.21
C SER A 139 -32.01 6.08 -12.38
N ASN A 140 -31.00 5.42 -12.95
CA ASN A 140 -29.73 5.19 -12.27
C ASN A 140 -28.63 6.11 -12.81
N ASN A 141 -28.31 7.18 -12.08
CA ASN A 141 -27.25 8.12 -12.46
C ASN A 141 -26.10 8.04 -11.44
N ARG A 142 -25.16 7.11 -11.66
CA ARG A 142 -23.99 6.94 -10.79
C ARG A 142 -22.91 7.97 -11.12
N GLN A 143 -22.53 8.79 -10.15
CA GLN A 143 -21.34 9.65 -10.25
C GLN A 143 -20.23 9.12 -9.37
N SER A 144 -19.12 8.71 -9.97
CA SER A 144 -17.88 8.32 -9.26
C SER A 144 -16.93 9.52 -9.16
N ARG A 145 -17.34 10.58 -8.46
CA ARG A 145 -16.45 11.72 -8.23
C ARG A 145 -15.84 11.64 -6.83
N VAL A 146 -14.54 11.35 -6.77
CA VAL A 146 -13.76 11.46 -5.53
C VAL A 146 -13.23 12.88 -5.47
N THR A 147 -13.69 13.66 -4.50
CA THR A 147 -13.14 14.99 -4.23
C THR A 147 -11.92 14.81 -3.35
N PHE A 148 -10.73 14.93 -3.92
CA PHE A 148 -9.51 15.06 -3.12
C PHE A 148 -9.47 16.47 -2.53
N GLY A 149 -9.05 16.60 -1.27
CA GLY A 149 -9.21 17.77 -0.41
C GLY A 149 -9.04 19.13 -1.12
N GLY A 150 -9.99 20.04 -0.85
CA GLY A 150 -9.93 21.42 -1.34
C GLY A 150 -8.68 22.12 -0.82
N ALA A 151 -8.04 22.90 -1.68
CA ALA A 151 -6.91 23.75 -1.31
C ALA A 151 -7.29 24.63 -0.09
N PRO A 152 -6.42 24.80 0.92
CA PRO A 152 -6.62 25.82 1.93
C PRO A 152 -6.69 27.15 1.19
N ARG A 153 -7.83 27.83 1.32
CA ARG A 153 -8.05 29.16 0.77
C ARG A 153 -7.00 30.06 1.43
N GLY A 154 -5.97 30.43 0.66
CA GLY A 154 -4.98 31.40 1.11
C GLY A 154 -5.71 32.67 1.51
N GLU A 155 -5.48 33.12 2.73
CA GLU A 155 -5.80 34.46 3.18
C GLU A 155 -5.18 35.44 2.18
N SER A 156 -6.03 36.15 1.45
CA SER A 156 -5.65 37.34 0.69
C SER A 156 -5.45 38.49 1.66
N GLU A 157 -4.30 39.15 1.57
CA GLU A 157 -4.00 40.47 2.14
C GLU A 157 -5.12 41.50 1.93
#